data_AF-A0A183I8X9-F1
#
_entry.id   AF-A0A183I8X9-F1
#
_cell.length_a   1.000
_cell.length_b   1.000
_cell.length_c   1.000
_cell.angle_alpha   90.00
_cell.angle_beta   90.00
_cell.angle_gamma   90.00
#
_symmetry.space_group_name_H-M   'P 1'
#
loop_
_entity.id
_entity.type
_entity.pdbx_description
1 polymer ?
#
loop_
_entity_poly.entity_id
_entity_poly.type
_entity_poly.pdbx_seq_one_letter_code
_entity_poly.pdbx_strand_id
1 'polypeptide(L)'
;MLTLGRDPRGVHEMASHMEDLIRTLGDPSQRDDLKLNTLQEISENLESLIASPAYSLILENLVKAFLNLLRDTNPQFIGENNTQQLRKLVLEMFYRMPCSEQLKPYSKVILPLMFKLVQIENEENAIICLRIIIEFEKQYKPPFTTEVGELDLIAF
;
A
#
# COMPACT_ATOMS: atom_id res chain seq x y z
N MET A 1 23.46 -28.25 -3.76
CA MET A 1 22.77 -27.10 -3.14
C MET A 1 23.51 -25.84 -3.62
N LEU A 2 23.10 -25.30 -4.77
CA LEU A 2 23.74 -24.13 -5.38
C LEU A 2 22.96 -22.90 -4.97
N THR A 3 23.45 -22.13 -4.01
CA THR A 3 23.03 -20.74 -3.83
C THR A 3 23.59 -19.94 -5.00
N LEU A 4 22.85 -19.88 -6.11
CA LEU A 4 23.06 -18.91 -7.18
C LEU A 4 23.15 -17.53 -6.52
N GLY A 5 24.36 -16.97 -6.49
CA GLY A 5 24.58 -15.62 -6.01
C GLY A 5 23.74 -14.66 -6.85
N ARG A 6 22.72 -14.06 -6.23
CA ARG A 6 22.05 -12.88 -6.79
C ARG A 6 23.15 -11.85 -7.07
N ASP A 7 23.34 -11.47 -8.35
CA ASP A 7 24.27 -10.40 -8.72
C ASP A 7 23.87 -9.12 -7.97
N PRO A 8 24.73 -8.57 -7.10
CA PRO A 8 24.43 -7.36 -6.34
C PRO A 8 24.06 -6.16 -7.22
N ARG A 9 24.56 -6.11 -8.46
CA ARG A 9 24.31 -5.01 -9.41
C ARG A 9 22.86 -4.99 -9.90
N GLY A 10 22.31 -6.15 -10.23
CA GLY A 10 20.92 -6.24 -10.70
C GLY A 10 19.89 -5.86 -9.62
N VAL A 11 20.20 -6.13 -8.34
CA VAL A 11 19.34 -5.70 -7.22
C VAL A 11 19.36 -4.17 -7.06
N HIS A 12 20.54 -3.55 -7.20
CA HIS A 12 20.68 -2.11 -7.10
C HIS A 12 19.98 -1.37 -8.26
N GLU A 13 20.12 -1.87 -9.49
CA GLU A 13 19.44 -1.32 -10.67
C GLU A 13 17.91 -1.39 -10.55
N MET A 14 17.38 -2.54 -10.12
CA MET A 14 15.94 -2.69 -9.87
C MET A 14 15.44 -1.75 -8.78
N ALA A 15 16.18 -1.60 -7.69
CA ALA A 15 15.82 -0.69 -6.60
C ALA A 15 15.77 0.77 -7.08
N SER A 16 16.79 1.21 -7.82
CA SER A 16 16.84 2.56 -8.40
C SER A 16 15.67 2.81 -9.36
N HIS A 17 15.38 1.85 -10.23
CA HIS A 17 14.24 1.95 -11.15
C HIS A 17 12.92 2.08 -10.41
N MET A 18 12.71 1.26 -9.37
CA MET A 18 11.51 1.31 -8.54
C MET A 18 11.36 2.66 -7.82
N GLU A 19 12.45 3.25 -7.34
CA GLU A 19 12.43 4.58 -6.73
C GLU A 19 12.00 5.68 -7.71
N ASP A 20 12.45 5.61 -8.97
CA ASP A 20 12.06 6.57 -10.00
C ASP A 20 10.57 6.43 -10.38
N LEU A 21 10.05 5.20 -10.45
CA LEU A 21 8.62 4.95 -10.63
C LEU A 21 7.81 5.53 -9.46
N ILE A 22 8.22 5.29 -8.21
CA ILE A 22 7.54 5.82 -7.02
C ILE A 22 7.58 7.35 -6.99
N ARG A 23 8.70 7.96 -7.41
CA ARG A 23 8.80 9.42 -7.53
C ARG A 23 7.82 9.97 -8.56
N THR A 24 7.68 9.30 -9.70
CA THR A 24 6.72 9.65 -10.75
C THR A 24 5.28 9.53 -10.25
N LEU A 25 4.97 8.45 -9.52
CA LEU A 25 3.65 8.23 -8.92
C LEU A 25 3.28 9.33 -7.92
N GLY A 26 4.24 9.74 -7.10
CA GLY A 26 4.06 10.76 -6.05
C GLY A 26 4.07 12.21 -6.54
N ASP A 27 4.40 12.47 -7.80
CA ASP A 27 4.47 13.84 -8.35
C ASP A 27 3.07 14.37 -8.70
N PRO A 28 2.58 15.44 -8.04
CA PRO A 28 1.25 15.99 -8.29
C PRO A 28 1.09 16.61 -9.69
N SER A 29 2.19 16.93 -10.38
CA SER A 29 2.14 17.48 -11.74
C SER A 29 1.92 16.43 -12.82
N GLN A 30 2.11 15.14 -12.51
CA GLN A 30 1.92 14.06 -13.47
C GLN A 30 0.43 13.76 -13.67
N ARG A 31 0.08 13.49 -14.93
CA ARG A 31 -1.27 13.11 -15.33
C ARG A 31 -1.64 11.72 -14.81
N ASP A 32 -2.92 11.51 -14.56
CA ASP A 32 -3.43 10.25 -14.01
C ASP A 32 -3.19 9.04 -14.92
N ASP A 33 -3.20 9.20 -16.25
CA ASP A 33 -2.89 8.11 -17.17
C ASP A 33 -1.44 7.64 -17.06
N LEU A 34 -0.50 8.59 -16.93
CA LEU A 34 0.90 8.26 -16.71
C LEU A 34 1.10 7.60 -15.35
N LYS A 35 0.50 8.16 -14.29
CA LYS A 35 0.54 7.56 -12.94
C LYS A 35 -0.03 6.14 -12.95
N LEU A 36 -1.09 5.90 -13.73
CA LEU A 36 -1.72 4.59 -13.81
C LEU A 36 -0.79 3.56 -14.45
N ASN A 37 -0.15 3.92 -15.57
CA ASN A 37 0.85 3.06 -16.20
C ASN A 37 2.03 2.79 -15.25
N THR A 38 2.53 3.82 -14.56
CA THR A 38 3.58 3.67 -13.54
C THR A 38 3.15 2.74 -12.42
N LEU A 39 1.93 2.88 -11.90
CA LEU A 39 1.41 2.05 -10.81
C LEU A 39 1.21 0.59 -11.25
N GLN A 40 0.78 0.36 -12.49
CA GLN A 40 0.67 -0.98 -13.08
C GLN A 40 2.04 -1.67 -13.12
N GLU A 41 3.09 -0.96 -13.53
CA GLU A 41 4.45 -1.51 -13.54
C GLU A 41 4.96 -1.83 -12.13
N ILE A 42 4.73 -0.96 -11.15
CA ILE A 42 5.05 -1.25 -9.73
C ILE A 42 4.26 -2.49 -9.27
N SER A 43 2.99 -2.58 -9.63
CA SER A 43 2.09 -3.69 -9.29
C SER A 43 2.57 -5.04 -9.82
N GLU A 44 3.05 -5.09 -11.06
CA GLU A 44 3.61 -6.28 -11.71
C GLU A 44 4.91 -6.75 -11.03
N ASN A 45 5.70 -5.81 -10.51
CA ASN A 45 6.98 -6.09 -9.87
C ASN A 45 6.88 -6.22 -8.34
N LEU A 46 5.68 -6.11 -7.76
CA LEU A 46 5.48 -6.03 -6.31
C LEU A 46 6.04 -7.25 -5.56
N GLU A 47 5.82 -8.47 -6.06
CA GLU A 47 6.33 -9.68 -5.41
C GLU A 47 7.86 -9.73 -5.40
N SER A 48 8.48 -9.34 -6.52
CA SER A 48 9.94 -9.24 -6.65
C SER A 48 10.51 -8.19 -5.69
N LEU A 49 9.81 -7.04 -5.57
CA LEU A 49 10.16 -5.97 -4.65
C LEU A 49 10.07 -6.44 -3.19
N ILE A 50 9.00 -7.13 -2.78
CA ILE A 50 8.83 -7.66 -1.42
C ILE A 50 9.93 -8.68 -1.09
N ALA A 51 10.31 -9.53 -2.05
CA ALA A 51 11.39 -10.51 -1.90
C ALA A 51 12.80 -9.90 -2.02
N SER A 52 12.91 -8.59 -2.27
CA SER A 52 14.18 -7.89 -2.42
C SER A 52 14.72 -7.40 -1.07
N PRO A 53 16.04 -7.45 -0.84
CA PRO A 53 16.66 -6.79 0.32
C PRO A 53 16.39 -5.28 0.37
N ALA A 54 16.08 -4.66 -0.77
CA ALA A 54 15.77 -3.23 -0.87
C ALA A 54 14.35 -2.88 -0.39
N TYR A 55 13.49 -3.86 -0.11
CA TYR A 55 12.10 -3.63 0.24
C TYR A 55 11.93 -2.61 1.37
N SER A 56 12.68 -2.78 2.47
CA SER A 56 12.56 -1.90 3.63
C SER A 56 12.94 -0.45 3.34
N LEU A 57 13.89 -0.22 2.42
CA LEU A 57 14.31 1.13 2.01
C LEU A 57 13.22 1.81 1.15
N ILE A 58 12.59 1.03 0.27
CA ILE A 58 11.61 1.53 -0.70
C ILE A 58 10.21 1.66 -0.07
N LEU A 59 9.88 0.80 0.90
CA LEU A 59 8.55 0.67 1.48
C LEU A 59 8.00 2.00 2.03
N GLU A 60 8.83 2.79 2.70
CA GLU A 60 8.41 4.08 3.25
C GLU A 60 7.89 5.01 2.15
N ASN A 61 8.67 5.15 1.07
CA ASN A 61 8.32 6.01 -0.06
C ASN A 61 7.09 5.47 -0.82
N LEU A 62 6.98 4.15 -0.96
CA LEU A 62 5.84 3.50 -1.60
C LEU A 62 4.55 3.76 -0.82
N VAL A 63 4.56 3.50 0.50
CA VAL A 63 3.41 3.74 1.38
C VAL A 63 3.04 5.23 1.37
N LYS A 64 4.02 6.13 1.44
CA LYS A 64 3.77 7.57 1.37
C LYS A 64 3.10 7.98 0.07
N ALA A 65 3.58 7.49 -1.08
CA ALA A 65 2.97 7.77 -2.39
C ALA A 65 1.53 7.28 -2.46
N PHE A 66 1.25 6.07 -1.96
CA PHE A 66 -0.10 5.52 -1.93
C PHE A 66 -1.06 6.31 -1.04
N LEU A 67 -0.62 6.65 0.18
CA LEU A 67 -1.43 7.43 1.11
C LEU A 67 -1.74 8.82 0.55
N ASN A 68 -0.77 9.48 -0.08
CA ASN A 68 -0.97 10.78 -0.72
C ASN A 68 -1.94 10.66 -1.88
N LEU A 69 -1.78 9.68 -2.77
CA LEU A 69 -2.71 9.47 -3.88
C LEU A 69 -4.16 9.32 -3.41
N LEU A 70 -4.40 8.51 -2.37
CA LEU A 70 -5.73 8.30 -1.81
C LEU A 70 -6.31 9.53 -1.09
N ARG A 71 -5.47 10.43 -0.57
CA ARG A 71 -5.87 11.65 0.15
C ARG A 71 -6.07 12.86 -0.76
N ASP A 72 -5.21 13.00 -1.76
CA ASP A 72 -5.13 14.18 -2.62
C ASP A 72 -6.09 14.07 -3.82
N THR A 73 -6.58 12.87 -4.11
CA THR A 73 -7.64 12.63 -5.11
C THR A 73 -8.98 12.35 -4.44
N ASN A 74 -10.08 12.60 -5.17
CA ASN A 74 -11.43 12.34 -4.68
C ASN A 74 -11.95 10.98 -5.20
N PRO A 75 -12.77 10.25 -4.41
CA PRO A 75 -13.47 9.06 -4.88
C PRO A 75 -14.21 9.30 -6.19
N GLN A 76 -14.14 8.32 -7.08
CA GLN A 76 -14.78 8.37 -8.40
C GLN A 76 -15.71 7.15 -8.56
N PHE A 77 -16.81 7.34 -9.27
CA PHE A 77 -17.88 6.32 -9.41
C PHE A 77 -18.05 5.85 -10.86
N ILE A 78 -17.13 6.25 -11.75
CA ILE A 78 -17.08 5.84 -13.15
C ILE A 78 -15.84 4.95 -13.31
N GLY A 79 -16.01 3.70 -13.73
CA GLY A 79 -14.93 2.71 -13.76
C GLY A 79 -13.83 3.02 -14.79
N GLU A 80 -14.17 3.69 -15.88
CA GLU A 80 -13.24 4.10 -16.94
C GLU A 80 -12.41 5.32 -16.56
N ASN A 81 -12.71 5.97 -15.43
CA ASN A 81 -11.96 7.12 -14.95
C ASN A 81 -10.58 6.67 -14.42
N ASN A 82 -9.50 7.28 -14.91
CA ASN A 82 -8.15 6.92 -14.50
C ASN A 82 -7.89 7.13 -13.01
N THR A 83 -8.47 8.17 -12.39
CA THR A 83 -8.41 8.36 -10.94
C THR A 83 -9.08 7.21 -10.20
N GLN A 84 -10.23 6.69 -10.69
CA GLN A 84 -10.86 5.51 -10.10
C GLN A 84 -9.95 4.29 -10.17
N GLN A 85 -9.37 4.04 -11.35
CA GLN A 85 -8.48 2.90 -11.58
C GLN A 85 -7.21 2.98 -10.72
N LEU A 86 -6.65 4.19 -10.57
CA LEU A 86 -5.53 4.47 -9.68
C LEU A 86 -5.87 4.14 -8.23
N ARG A 87 -6.97 4.70 -7.71
CA ARG A 87 -7.39 4.48 -6.32
C ARG A 87 -7.61 3.00 -6.04
N LYS A 88 -8.32 2.31 -6.93
CA LYS A 88 -8.56 0.87 -6.84
C LYS A 88 -7.24 0.09 -6.81
N LEU A 89 -6.34 0.33 -7.76
CA LEU A 89 -5.09 -0.41 -7.86
C LEU A 89 -4.18 -0.17 -6.63
N VAL A 90 -4.17 1.05 -6.09
CA VAL A 90 -3.47 1.33 -4.81
C VAL A 90 -4.05 0.49 -3.67
N LEU A 91 -5.37 0.38 -3.56
CA LEU A 91 -6.01 -0.44 -2.52
C LEU A 91 -5.70 -1.93 -2.72
N GLU A 92 -5.76 -2.43 -3.95
CA GLU A 92 -5.39 -3.82 -4.27
C GLU A 92 -3.92 -4.10 -3.94
N MET A 93 -3.03 -3.13 -4.18
CA MET A 93 -1.62 -3.22 -3.79
C MET A 93 -1.44 -3.24 -2.27
N PHE A 94 -2.14 -2.40 -1.52
CA PHE A 94 -2.14 -2.49 -0.05
C PHE A 94 -2.58 -3.87 0.43
N TYR A 95 -3.63 -4.43 -0.17
CA TYR A 95 -4.14 -5.75 0.19
C TYR A 95 -3.16 -6.90 -0.15
N ARG A 96 -2.37 -6.76 -1.23
CA ARG A 96 -1.36 -7.76 -1.61
C ARG A 96 -0.08 -7.69 -0.79
N MET A 97 0.21 -6.57 -0.12
CA MET A 97 1.39 -6.48 0.75
C MET A 97 1.20 -7.34 2.01
N PRO A 98 2.17 -8.19 2.37
CA PRO A 98 2.08 -8.99 3.58
C PRO A 98 2.10 -8.09 4.81
N CYS A 99 1.30 -8.45 5.82
CA CYS A 99 1.35 -7.81 7.15
C CYS A 99 2.61 -8.21 7.91
N SER A 100 3.77 -7.76 7.42
CA SER A 100 5.08 -8.07 7.97
C SER A 100 5.51 -7.04 9.03
N GLU A 101 6.53 -7.37 9.82
CA GLU A 101 7.09 -6.43 10.81
C GLU A 101 7.63 -5.13 10.15
N GLN A 102 8.01 -5.17 8.87
CA GLN A 102 8.39 -3.97 8.12
C GLN A 102 7.19 -3.08 7.78
N LEU A 103 6.00 -3.64 7.55
CA LEU A 103 4.78 -2.88 7.22
C LEU A 103 4.05 -2.36 8.48
N LYS A 104 4.20 -3.08 9.59
CA LYS A 104 3.58 -2.78 10.90
C LYS A 104 3.71 -1.32 11.38
N PRO A 105 4.85 -0.62 11.22
CA PRO A 105 4.97 0.78 11.64
C PRO A 105 3.98 1.72 10.94
N TYR A 106 3.54 1.36 9.73
CA TYR A 106 2.60 2.16 8.93
C TYR A 106 1.13 1.83 9.23
N SER A 107 0.83 0.78 10.00
CA SER A 107 -0.56 0.40 10.36
C SER A 107 -1.35 1.56 10.96
N LYS A 108 -0.73 2.35 11.83
CA LYS A 108 -1.35 3.51 12.50
C LYS A 108 -1.77 4.64 11.55
N VAL A 109 -1.25 4.67 10.32
CA VAL A 109 -1.64 5.65 9.29
C VAL A 109 -2.47 5.04 8.17
N ILE A 110 -2.31 3.75 7.90
CA ILE A 110 -3.08 3.00 6.90
C ILE A 110 -4.50 2.74 7.41
N LEU A 111 -4.66 2.16 8.60
CA LEU A 111 -5.96 1.74 9.14
C LEU A 111 -6.98 2.89 9.25
N PRO A 112 -6.66 4.04 9.86
CA PRO A 112 -7.61 5.15 9.92
C PRO A 112 -8.03 5.67 8.54
N LEU A 113 -7.13 5.64 7.56
CA LEU A 113 -7.48 6.00 6.19
C LEU A 113 -8.44 4.96 5.58
N MET A 114 -8.21 3.66 5.77
CA MET A 114 -9.11 2.63 5.27
C MET A 114 -10.52 2.79 5.85
N PHE A 115 -10.66 3.04 7.16
CA PHE A 115 -11.97 3.28 7.79
C PHE A 115 -12.69 4.49 7.18
N LYS A 116 -11.97 5.59 6.93
CA LYS A 116 -12.53 6.75 6.24
C LYS A 116 -12.97 6.39 4.81
N LEU A 117 -12.14 5.66 4.07
CA LEU A 117 -12.40 5.32 2.67
C LEU A 117 -13.62 4.42 2.51
N VAL A 118 -13.85 3.46 3.42
CA VAL A 118 -15.06 2.61 3.41
C VAL A 118 -16.36 3.43 3.34
N GLN A 119 -16.38 4.62 3.93
CA GLN A 119 -17.58 5.47 3.98
C GLN A 119 -17.83 6.31 2.73
N ILE A 120 -16.78 6.59 1.94
CA ILE A 120 -16.83 7.59 0.85
C ILE A 120 -16.50 7.01 -0.53
N GLU A 121 -15.88 5.84 -0.58
CA GLU A 121 -15.57 5.11 -1.80
C GLU A 121 -16.80 4.43 -2.40
N ASN A 122 -16.71 4.05 -3.67
CA ASN A 122 -17.68 3.14 -4.26
C ASN A 122 -17.56 1.73 -3.66
N GLU A 123 -18.55 0.88 -3.94
CA GLU A 123 -18.66 -0.47 -3.39
C GLU A 123 -17.41 -1.32 -3.62
N GLU A 124 -16.83 -1.27 -4.82
CA GLU A 124 -15.65 -2.08 -5.17
C GLU A 124 -14.44 -1.71 -4.30
N ASN A 125 -14.15 -0.42 -4.19
CA ASN A 125 -13.05 0.08 -3.37
C ASN A 125 -13.32 -0.11 -1.87
N ALA A 126 -14.57 0.07 -1.42
CA ALA A 126 -14.96 -0.11 -0.02
C ALA A 126 -14.78 -1.56 0.44
N ILE A 127 -15.09 -2.55 -0.40
CA ILE A 127 -14.85 -3.98 -0.12
C ILE A 127 -13.36 -4.26 0.07
N ILE A 128 -12.49 -3.68 -0.76
CA ILE A 128 -11.03 -3.85 -0.61
C ILE A 128 -10.54 -3.21 0.69
N CYS A 129 -11.03 -2.01 1.03
CA CYS A 129 -10.70 -1.36 2.30
C CYS A 129 -11.09 -2.23 3.51
N LEU A 130 -12.28 -2.84 3.50
CA LEU A 130 -12.72 -3.77 4.55
C LEU A 130 -11.80 -5.00 4.66
N ARG A 131 -11.35 -5.56 3.53
CA ARG A 131 -10.41 -6.69 3.52
C ARG A 131 -9.06 -6.31 4.13
N ILE A 132 -8.55 -5.12 3.80
CA ILE A 132 -7.30 -4.60 4.39
C ILE A 132 -7.46 -4.43 5.90
N ILE A 133 -8.56 -3.82 6.36
CA ILE A 133 -8.84 -3.64 7.79
C ILE A 133 -8.83 -4.99 8.51
N ILE A 134 -9.58 -5.97 8.00
CA ILE A 134 -9.67 -7.31 8.59
C ILE A 134 -8.30 -7.98 8.68
N GLU A 135 -7.48 -7.88 7.63
CA GLU A 135 -6.16 -8.52 7.62
C GLU A 135 -5.20 -7.86 8.61
N PHE A 136 -5.16 -6.53 8.65
CA PHE A 136 -4.33 -5.80 9.60
C PHE A 136 -4.74 -6.09 11.05
N GLU A 137 -6.05 -6.10 11.35
CA GLU A 137 -6.57 -6.41 12.69
C GLU A 137 -6.27 -7.86 13.11
N LYS A 138 -6.32 -8.82 12.19
CA LYS A 138 -5.94 -10.21 12.49
C LYS A 138 -4.47 -10.35 12.86
N GLN A 139 -3.59 -9.67 12.11
CA GLN A 139 -2.15 -9.88 12.17
C GLN A 139 -1.47 -9.03 13.25
N TYR A 140 -1.97 -7.82 13.50
CA TYR A 140 -1.39 -6.89 14.47
C TYR A 140 -2.18 -6.79 15.77
N LYS A 141 -3.16 -7.68 15.98
CA LYS A 141 -3.88 -7.75 17.26
C LYS A 141 -2.85 -7.88 18.39
N PRO A 142 -2.92 -7.03 19.42
CA PRO A 142 -2.12 -7.24 20.62
C PRO A 142 -2.40 -8.65 21.15
N PRO A 143 -1.38 -9.42 21.56
CA PRO A 143 -1.65 -10.66 22.29
C PRO A 143 -2.58 -10.32 23.45
N PHE A 144 -3.58 -11.18 23.70
CA PHE A 144 -4.45 -11.05 24.87
C PHE A 144 -3.58 -11.02 26.13
N THR A 145 -3.23 -9.83 26.61
CA THR A 145 -2.66 -9.67 27.94
C THR A 145 -3.82 -9.91 28.89
N THR A 146 -3.68 -10.90 29.76
CA THR A 146 -4.66 -11.21 30.82
C THR A 146 -4.60 -10.15 31.92
N GLU A 147 -4.73 -8.88 31.53
CA GLU A 147 -5.03 -7.76 32.39
C GLU A 147 -6.15 -6.99 31.69
N VAL A 148 -7.39 -7.34 32.06
CA VAL A 148 -8.54 -6.48 31.84
C VAL A 148 -8.31 -5.24 32.70
N GLY A 149 -7.63 -4.26 32.11
CA GLY A 149 -7.44 -2.92 32.65
C GLY A 149 -7.98 -1.93 31.64
N GLU A 150 -9.24 -1.54 31.83
CA GLU A 150 -9.91 -0.38 31.24
C GLU A 150 -10.17 -0.40 29.72
N LEU A 151 -11.44 -0.74 29.43
CA LEU A 151 -12.29 -0.23 28.36
C LEU A 151 -11.76 1.04 27.63
N ASP A 152 -11.28 0.88 26.40
CA ASP A 152 -11.39 1.90 25.34
C ASP A 152 -12.35 1.38 24.25
N LEU A 153 -13.58 1.08 24.67
CA LEU A 153 -14.73 1.17 23.79
C LEU A 153 -15.18 2.63 23.80
N ILE A 154 -14.50 3.51 23.06
CA ILE A 154 -14.97 4.77 22.46
C ILE A 154 -13.74 5.43 21.80
N ALA A 155 -13.62 5.31 20.49
CA ALA A 155 -13.11 6.36 19.60
C ALA A 155 -13.27 5.88 18.16
N PHE A 156 -14.43 6.23 17.58
CA PHE A 156 -14.79 6.34 16.17
C PHE A 156 -14.04 5.48 15.14
#